data_AF-Q10186-F1
#
_entry.id   AF-Q10186-F1
#
_cell.length_a   1.000
_cell.length_b   1.000
_cell.length_c   1.000
_cell.angle_alpha   90.00
_cell.angle_beta   90.00
_cell.angle_gamma   90.00
#
_symmetry.space_group_name_H-M   'P 1'
#
loop_
_entity.id
_entity.type
_entity.pdbx_description
1 polymer ?
#
loop_
_entity_poly.entity_id
_entity_poly.type
_entity_poly.pdbx_seq_one_letter_code
_entity_poly.pdbx_strand_id
1 'polypeptide(L)'
;MQRDMSINHLLPPLSGPGQVEQLTGFTNDIVYNDFYAHAVSYNPYPSEKIDFPKKNTAHKNSTTSTVASSGNTTMEKPCVGSEEWYKAKRLSHKEVERRRREAISEGIKELANIVPGCEKNKGSILQRTAQYIRSLKEMEEMCREKSNLEKLVADHTIQELARENARLKSECERAWRSVELWKQAARSFDSELDVEENSES
;
A
#
# COMPACT_ATOMS: atom_id res chain seq x y z
N MET A 1 55.38 37.78 10.84
CA MET A 1 55.45 36.71 11.85
C MET A 1 54.77 35.48 11.28
N GLN A 2 55.51 34.37 11.24
CA GLN A 2 55.20 32.98 10.87
C GLN A 2 53.78 32.64 10.39
N ARG A 3 53.69 32.19 9.14
CA ARG A 3 52.56 31.39 8.62
C ARG A 3 52.82 29.93 8.99
N ASP A 4 52.39 29.54 10.19
CA ASP A 4 52.22 28.12 10.52
C ASP A 4 50.96 27.60 9.82
N MET A 5 51.14 26.91 8.70
CA MET A 5 50.10 26.03 8.15
C MET A 5 50.68 24.61 8.00
N SER A 6 51.21 24.07 9.09
CA SER A 6 51.41 22.63 9.25
C SER A 6 50.05 21.95 9.43
N ILE A 7 49.34 21.69 8.34
CA ILE A 7 48.20 20.77 8.35
C ILE A 7 48.75 19.35 8.34
N ASN A 8 49.28 18.94 9.50
CA ASN A 8 49.54 17.55 9.84
C ASN A 8 48.20 16.86 10.17
N HIS A 9 47.38 16.61 9.15
CA HIS A 9 46.31 15.64 9.26
C HIS A 9 46.72 14.39 8.48
N LEU A 10 47.46 13.58 9.22
CA LEU A 10 47.74 12.17 9.04
C LEU A 10 46.43 11.43 8.73
N LEU A 11 46.05 11.34 7.46
CA LEU A 11 44.97 10.43 7.07
C LEU A 11 45.52 8.99 7.18
N PRO A 12 44.88 8.12 7.98
CA PRO A 12 45.28 6.73 8.06
C PRO A 12 45.08 6.02 6.71
N PRO A 13 45.91 5.00 6.40
CA PRO A 13 45.79 4.25 5.16
C PRO A 13 44.43 3.52 5.15
N LEU A 14 43.63 3.77 4.11
CA LEU A 14 42.42 2.99 3.86
C LEU A 14 42.85 1.55 3.50
N SER A 15 42.67 0.67 4.47
CA SER A 15 42.89 -0.77 4.35
C SER A 15 41.89 -1.36 3.37
N GLY A 16 42.41 -1.88 2.25
CA GLY A 16 41.87 -3.02 1.50
C GLY A 16 40.55 -2.83 0.75
N PRO A 17 40.41 -3.39 -0.46
CA PRO A 17 39.13 -3.52 -1.13
C PRO A 17 38.28 -4.54 -0.36
N GLY A 18 37.57 -4.07 0.66
CA GLY A 18 36.49 -4.80 1.30
C GLY A 18 35.42 -5.07 0.27
N GLN A 19 35.37 -6.32 -0.17
CA GLN A 19 34.31 -6.99 -0.91
C GLN A 19 32.99 -6.22 -0.80
N VAL A 20 32.67 -5.43 -1.84
CA VAL A 20 31.27 -5.08 -2.09
C VAL A 20 30.68 -6.37 -2.61
N GLU A 21 30.23 -7.18 -1.65
CA GLU A 21 29.50 -8.40 -1.93
C GLU A 21 28.38 -8.08 -2.90
N GLN A 22 28.33 -8.94 -3.89
CA GLN A 22 27.37 -8.96 -4.97
C GLN A 22 25.97 -9.03 -4.37
N LEU A 23 25.30 -7.89 -4.19
CA LEU A 23 23.85 -7.83 -4.02
C LEU A 23 23.20 -7.96 -5.40
N THR A 24 23.52 -9.05 -6.08
CA THR A 24 22.85 -9.50 -7.29
C THR A 24 21.87 -10.58 -6.87
N GLY A 25 20.57 -10.31 -6.92
CA GLY A 25 19.61 -11.41 -7.11
C GLY A 25 18.47 -11.59 -6.10
N PHE A 26 17.95 -10.55 -5.44
CA PHE A 26 16.57 -10.64 -4.95
C PHE A 26 15.60 -10.11 -6.00
N THR A 27 15.46 -10.89 -7.09
CA THR A 27 14.36 -10.75 -8.04
C THR A 27 13.07 -11.10 -7.30
N ASN A 28 12.31 -10.09 -6.88
CA ASN A 28 10.94 -10.26 -6.36
C ASN A 28 9.91 -10.56 -7.46
N ASP A 29 10.34 -11.06 -8.62
CA ASP A 29 9.52 -11.17 -9.84
C ASP A 29 8.72 -12.47 -9.98
N ILE A 30 8.67 -13.36 -8.97
CA ILE A 30 7.99 -14.66 -9.13
C ILE A 30 6.66 -14.82 -8.38
N VAL A 31 6.31 -13.98 -7.38
CA VAL A 31 5.16 -14.35 -6.52
C VAL A 31 3.87 -13.57 -6.78
N TYR A 32 3.89 -12.39 -7.41
CA TYR A 32 2.68 -11.58 -7.47
C TYR A 32 1.73 -11.90 -8.65
N ASN A 33 2.24 -12.46 -9.75
CA ASN A 33 1.45 -12.58 -10.99
C ASN A 33 0.63 -13.89 -11.10
N ASP A 34 1.09 -14.98 -10.47
CA ASP A 34 0.39 -16.27 -10.58
C ASP A 34 -0.89 -16.36 -9.73
N PHE A 35 -1.00 -15.58 -8.65
CA PHE A 35 -2.19 -15.60 -7.82
C PHE A 35 -3.39 -14.90 -8.48
N TYR A 36 -3.14 -13.90 -9.35
CA TYR A 36 -4.21 -13.08 -9.91
C TYR A 36 -4.88 -13.70 -11.16
N ALA A 37 -4.14 -14.51 -11.93
CA ALA A 37 -4.67 -15.10 -13.16
C ALA A 37 -5.83 -16.09 -12.94
N HIS A 38 -5.90 -16.72 -11.77
CA HIS A 38 -6.91 -17.77 -11.52
C HIS A 38 -8.26 -17.25 -10.98
N ALA A 39 -8.35 -15.98 -10.58
CA ALA A 39 -9.56 -15.42 -9.97
C ALA A 39 -10.67 -15.03 -10.97
N VAL A 40 -10.39 -15.02 -12.28
CA VAL A 40 -11.30 -14.45 -13.29
C VAL A 40 -12.46 -15.39 -13.69
N SER A 41 -12.48 -16.65 -13.25
CA SER A 41 -13.48 -17.64 -13.70
C SER A 41 -14.53 -18.06 -12.66
N TYR A 42 -14.51 -17.55 -11.42
CA TYR A 42 -15.49 -17.97 -10.43
C TYR A 42 -16.83 -17.23 -10.60
N ASN A 43 -17.80 -17.87 -11.24
CA ASN A 43 -19.21 -17.48 -11.18
C ASN A 43 -19.86 -18.17 -9.96
N PRO A 44 -20.20 -17.45 -8.87
CA PRO A 44 -20.78 -18.08 -7.68
C PRO A 44 -22.27 -18.40 -7.84
N TYR A 45 -22.91 -17.96 -8.93
CA TYR A 45 -24.35 -18.08 -9.12
C TYR A 45 -24.66 -18.94 -10.35
N PRO A 46 -24.81 -20.27 -10.18
CA PRO A 46 -25.49 -21.08 -11.16
C PRO A 46 -26.94 -20.58 -11.30
N SER A 47 -27.33 -20.26 -12.53
CA SER A 47 -28.69 -19.83 -12.89
C SER A 47 -29.69 -20.99 -12.79
N GLU A 48 -30.02 -21.46 -11.59
CA GLU A 48 -31.14 -22.39 -11.42
C GLU A 48 -32.46 -21.62 -11.38
N LYS A 49 -33.34 -21.94 -12.35
CA LYS A 49 -34.71 -21.42 -12.42
C LYS A 49 -35.54 -22.07 -11.32
N ILE A 50 -35.57 -21.45 -10.13
CA ILE A 50 -36.46 -21.89 -9.06
C ILE A 50 -37.88 -21.38 -9.36
N ASP A 51 -38.79 -22.31 -9.60
CA ASP A 51 -40.20 -22.03 -9.88
C ASP A 51 -40.92 -21.68 -8.57
N PHE A 52 -41.24 -20.39 -8.39
CA PHE A 52 -41.89 -19.91 -7.18
C PHE A 52 -43.40 -20.19 -7.24
N PRO A 53 -43.97 -20.95 -6.28
CA PRO A 53 -45.41 -21.16 -6.23
C PRO A 53 -46.13 -19.84 -5.93
N LYS A 54 -46.94 -19.39 -6.89
CA LYS A 54 -47.82 -18.22 -6.80
C LYS A 54 -48.89 -18.43 -5.73
N LYS A 55 -48.62 -18.06 -4.48
CA LYS A 55 -49.67 -17.95 -3.45
C LYS A 55 -50.36 -16.60 -3.58
N ASN A 56 -51.35 -16.58 -4.47
CA ASN A 56 -52.31 -15.49 -4.60
C ASN A 56 -53.26 -15.54 -3.40
N THR A 57 -53.04 -14.72 -2.37
CA THR A 57 -54.01 -14.55 -1.29
C THR A 57 -54.24 -13.07 -1.03
N ALA A 58 -55.20 -12.53 -1.79
CA ALA A 58 -55.76 -11.21 -1.57
C ALA A 58 -56.51 -11.18 -0.23
N HIS A 59 -55.84 -10.76 0.85
CA HIS A 59 -56.52 -10.44 2.11
C HIS A 59 -56.61 -8.93 2.27
N LYS A 60 -57.76 -8.41 1.82
CA LYS A 60 -58.25 -7.06 2.09
C LYS A 60 -58.76 -7.04 3.53
N ASN A 61 -57.97 -6.58 4.49
CA ASN A 61 -58.45 -6.52 5.86
C ASN A 61 -58.28 -5.11 6.45
N SER A 62 -59.45 -4.47 6.46
CA SER A 62 -59.89 -3.28 7.15
C SER A 62 -59.23 -3.02 8.51
N THR A 63 -58.84 -1.77 8.66
CA THR A 63 -58.79 -0.92 9.84
C THR A 63 -59.67 -1.40 11.02
N THR A 64 -59.05 -1.76 12.13
CA THR A 64 -59.60 -1.80 13.50
C THR A 64 -58.40 -1.66 14.42
N SER A 65 -57.98 -0.45 14.78
CA SER A 65 -58.43 0.35 15.93
C SER A 65 -58.45 -0.41 17.27
N THR A 66 -57.71 0.17 18.22
CA THR A 66 -57.96 0.23 19.68
C THR A 66 -58.11 -1.09 20.43
N VAL A 67 -57.15 -1.40 21.31
CA VAL A 67 -57.37 -1.48 22.77
C VAL A 67 -56.03 -1.58 23.50
N ALA A 68 -55.87 -0.72 24.50
CA ALA A 68 -54.84 -0.78 25.52
C ALA A 68 -55.37 -1.63 26.70
N SER A 69 -54.57 -2.58 27.19
CA SER A 69 -54.68 -3.17 28.54
C SER A 69 -53.43 -4.05 28.72
N SER A 70 -52.44 -3.64 29.51
CA SER A 70 -52.34 -3.83 30.97
C SER A 70 -52.53 -5.29 31.40
N GLY A 71 -51.45 -5.92 31.91
CA GLY A 71 -51.52 -7.23 32.56
C GLY A 71 -50.29 -8.10 32.32
N ASN A 72 -49.38 -8.12 33.29
CA ASN A 72 -48.20 -8.98 33.34
C ASN A 72 -48.64 -10.43 33.57
N THR A 73 -48.84 -11.22 32.51
CA THR A 73 -49.18 -12.65 32.65
C THR A 73 -48.36 -13.46 31.67
N THR A 74 -47.64 -14.43 32.24
CA THR A 74 -47.04 -15.61 31.59
C THR A 74 -47.49 -15.78 30.15
N MET A 75 -46.58 -15.55 29.21
CA MET A 75 -46.81 -15.69 27.77
C MET A 75 -47.23 -17.13 27.43
N GLU A 76 -48.50 -17.43 27.63
CA GLU A 76 -49.13 -18.62 27.09
C GLU A 76 -49.04 -18.48 25.57
N LYS A 77 -48.34 -19.43 24.95
CA LYS A 77 -48.21 -19.46 23.50
C LYS A 77 -49.63 -19.60 22.94
N PRO A 78 -50.10 -18.68 22.08
CA PRO A 78 -51.47 -18.71 21.58
C PRO A 78 -51.75 -20.05 20.89
N CYS A 79 -52.94 -20.60 21.12
CA CYS A 79 -53.37 -21.88 20.58
C CYS A 79 -53.23 -21.88 19.05
N VAL A 80 -52.61 -22.92 18.48
CA VAL A 80 -52.38 -23.03 17.03
C VAL A 80 -53.73 -22.99 16.31
N GLY A 81 -53.88 -22.06 15.36
CA GLY A 81 -55.13 -21.83 14.62
C GLY A 81 -56.09 -20.82 15.25
N SER A 82 -55.81 -20.31 16.46
CA SER A 82 -56.57 -19.19 17.03
C SER A 82 -56.30 -17.88 16.28
N GLU A 83 -57.24 -16.94 16.32
CA GLU A 83 -57.07 -15.59 15.76
C GLU A 83 -55.84 -14.87 16.36
N GLU A 84 -55.56 -15.12 17.64
CA GLU A 84 -54.37 -14.62 18.33
C GLU A 84 -53.08 -15.19 17.76
N TRP A 85 -53.07 -16.48 17.39
CA TRP A 85 -51.93 -17.11 16.75
C TRP A 85 -51.63 -16.49 15.38
N TYR A 86 -52.66 -16.23 14.57
CA TYR A 86 -52.50 -15.54 13.29
C TYR A 86 -52.00 -14.09 13.48
N LYS A 87 -52.54 -13.37 14.47
CA LYS A 87 -52.07 -12.02 14.83
C LYS A 87 -50.61 -12.03 15.27
N ALA A 88 -50.22 -12.91 16.19
CA ALA A 88 -48.86 -13.05 16.68
C ALA A 88 -47.88 -13.39 15.55
N LYS A 89 -48.25 -14.32 14.65
CA LYS A 89 -47.46 -14.65 13.46
C LYS A 89 -47.26 -13.45 12.54
N ARG A 90 -48.34 -12.70 12.25
CA ARG A 90 -48.26 -11.51 11.38
C ARG A 90 -47.40 -10.40 12.00
N LEU A 91 -47.52 -10.16 13.30
CA LEU A 91 -46.69 -9.18 14.02
C LEU A 91 -45.22 -9.61 14.05
N SER A 92 -44.95 -10.88 14.33
CA SER A 92 -43.60 -11.45 14.27
C SER A 92 -42.96 -11.25 12.90
N HIS A 93 -43.68 -11.57 11.82
CA HIS A 93 -43.19 -11.34 10.45
C HIS A 93 -42.92 -9.86 10.16
N LYS A 94 -43.82 -8.95 10.56
CA LYS A 94 -43.60 -7.50 10.42
C LYS A 94 -42.35 -7.02 11.15
N GLU A 95 -42.12 -7.55 12.34
CA GLU A 95 -40.99 -7.18 13.18
C GLU A 95 -39.66 -7.72 12.64
N VAL A 96 -39.64 -8.97 12.16
CA VAL A 96 -38.48 -9.54 11.44
C VAL A 96 -38.11 -8.67 10.24
N GLU A 97 -39.11 -8.30 9.44
CA GLU A 97 -38.90 -7.49 8.25
C GLU A 97 -38.47 -6.05 8.57
N ARG A 98 -38.92 -5.49 9.69
CA ARG A 98 -38.44 -4.20 10.20
C ARG A 98 -36.94 -4.27 10.51
N ARG A 99 -36.50 -5.26 11.30
CA ARG A 99 -35.08 -5.43 11.64
C ARG A 99 -34.20 -5.60 10.41
N ARG A 100 -34.65 -6.40 9.43
CA ARG A 100 -33.93 -6.54 8.16
C ARG A 100 -33.74 -5.19 7.44
N ARG A 101 -34.80 -4.36 7.37
CA ARG A 101 -34.73 -3.03 6.72
C ARG A 101 -33.81 -2.06 7.46
N GLU A 102 -33.74 -2.15 8.77
CA GLU A 102 -32.85 -1.34 9.60
C GLU A 102 -31.39 -1.72 9.38
N ALA A 103 -31.07 -3.01 9.40
CA ALA A 103 -29.71 -3.50 9.10
C ALA A 103 -29.21 -3.05 7.72
N ILE A 104 -30.07 -3.14 6.68
CA ILE A 104 -29.73 -2.62 5.34
C ILE A 104 -29.51 -1.10 5.38
N SER A 105 -30.34 -0.36 6.11
CA SER A 105 -30.24 1.09 6.19
C SER A 105 -28.99 1.55 6.93
N GLU A 106 -28.54 0.77 7.92
CA GLU A 106 -27.29 0.98 8.65
C GLU A 106 -26.09 0.78 7.72
N GLY A 107 -26.02 -0.34 6.99
CA GLY A 107 -24.94 -0.58 6.03
C GLY A 107 -24.85 0.50 4.95
N ILE A 108 -25.98 1.02 4.47
CA ILE A 108 -25.97 2.15 3.52
C ILE A 108 -25.42 3.43 4.15
N LYS A 109 -25.68 3.69 5.44
CA LYS A 109 -25.12 4.87 6.13
C LYS A 109 -23.62 4.74 6.36
N GLU A 110 -23.14 3.53 6.66
CA GLU A 110 -21.70 3.28 6.81
C GLU A 110 -20.95 3.52 5.51
N LEU A 111 -21.47 3.02 4.39
CA LEU A 111 -20.92 3.32 3.05
C LEU A 111 -20.88 4.83 2.78
N ALA A 112 -21.95 5.55 3.13
CA ALA A 112 -22.00 7.01 2.96
C ALA A 112 -20.96 7.78 3.77
N ASN A 113 -20.41 7.19 4.83
CA ASN A 113 -19.39 7.82 5.67
C ASN A 113 -17.97 7.65 5.09
N ILE A 114 -17.68 6.53 4.42
CA ILE A 114 -16.34 6.23 3.88
C ILE A 114 -16.19 6.60 2.40
N VAL A 115 -17.31 6.76 1.68
CA VAL A 115 -17.30 7.14 0.26
C VAL A 115 -17.47 8.66 0.13
N PRO A 116 -16.54 9.36 -0.55
CA PRO A 116 -16.62 10.81 -0.70
C PRO A 116 -17.81 11.24 -1.57
N GLY A 117 -18.36 12.41 -1.25
CA GLY A 117 -19.43 13.03 -2.02
C GLY A 117 -20.80 12.35 -1.87
N CYS A 118 -20.97 11.42 -0.93
CA CYS A 118 -22.26 10.82 -0.66
C CYS A 118 -23.29 11.82 -0.13
N GLU A 119 -24.54 11.66 -0.57
CA GLU A 119 -25.70 12.44 -0.15
C GLU A 119 -26.71 11.52 0.54
N LYS A 120 -27.81 12.08 1.08
CA LYS A 120 -28.79 11.31 1.86
C LYS A 120 -29.60 10.28 1.04
N ASN A 121 -29.48 10.27 -0.29
CA ASN A 121 -30.23 9.38 -1.18
C ASN A 121 -29.54 8.01 -1.30
N LYS A 122 -30.23 6.94 -0.90
CA LYS A 122 -29.73 5.55 -0.95
C LYS A 122 -29.26 5.16 -2.36
N GLY A 123 -29.98 5.55 -3.40
CA GLY A 123 -29.63 5.21 -4.79
C GLY A 123 -28.30 5.82 -5.23
N SER A 124 -28.06 7.10 -4.89
CA SER A 124 -26.82 7.78 -5.25
C SER A 124 -25.64 7.36 -4.37
N ILE A 125 -25.86 6.99 -3.10
CA ILE A 125 -24.82 6.36 -2.27
C ILE A 125 -24.30 5.10 -2.95
N LEU A 126 -25.19 4.21 -3.39
CA LEU A 126 -24.81 2.97 -4.06
C LEU A 126 -24.06 3.24 -5.38
N GLN A 127 -24.55 4.18 -6.19
CA GLN A 127 -23.90 4.55 -7.45
C GLN A 127 -22.51 5.15 -7.22
N ARG A 128 -22.36 6.08 -6.27
CA ARG A 128 -21.05 6.66 -5.93
C ARG A 128 -20.10 5.64 -5.34
N THR A 129 -20.60 4.70 -4.53
CA THR A 129 -19.79 3.59 -4.00
C THR A 129 -19.23 2.75 -5.14
N ALA A 130 -20.05 2.38 -6.12
CA ALA A 130 -19.59 1.61 -7.28
C ALA A 130 -18.59 2.39 -8.16
N GLN A 131 -18.76 3.71 -8.30
CA GLN A 131 -17.80 4.57 -8.99
C GLN A 131 -16.49 4.67 -8.21
N TYR A 132 -16.56 4.85 -6.89
CA TYR A 132 -15.40 5.00 -6.02
C TYR A 132 -14.57 3.72 -5.95
N ILE A 133 -15.21 2.54 -5.92
CA ILE A 133 -14.49 1.26 -5.99
C ILE A 133 -13.70 1.16 -7.30
N ARG A 134 -14.28 1.60 -8.43
CA ARG A 134 -13.56 1.62 -9.71
C ARG A 134 -12.39 2.60 -9.69
N SER A 135 -12.60 3.83 -9.21
CA SER A 135 -11.52 4.81 -9.10
C SER A 135 -10.42 4.38 -8.13
N LEU A 136 -10.76 3.66 -7.06
CA LEU A 136 -9.76 3.12 -6.13
C LEU A 136 -8.89 2.05 -6.80
N LYS A 137 -9.45 1.20 -7.65
CA LYS A 137 -8.68 0.22 -8.44
C LYS A 137 -7.79 0.90 -9.48
N GLU A 138 -8.28 1.93 -10.15
CA GLU A 138 -7.48 2.73 -11.08
C GLU A 138 -6.34 3.45 -10.35
N MET A 139 -6.62 4.04 -9.17
CA MET A 139 -5.62 4.67 -8.32
C MET A 139 -4.59 3.68 -7.79
N GLU A 140 -5.00 2.45 -7.46
CA GLU A 140 -4.09 1.37 -7.06
C GLU A 140 -3.04 1.11 -8.15
N GLU A 141 -3.49 0.98 -9.40
CA GLU A 141 -2.59 0.79 -10.54
C GLU A 141 -1.69 2.01 -10.76
N MET A 142 -2.26 3.21 -10.75
CA MET A 142 -1.47 4.44 -10.87
C MET A 142 -0.40 4.57 -9.77
N CYS A 143 -0.73 4.21 -8.53
CA CYS A 143 0.23 4.22 -7.42
C CYS A 143 1.33 3.17 -7.61
N ARG A 144 1.00 1.98 -8.12
CA ARG A 144 1.95 0.93 -8.48
C ARG A 144 2.91 1.41 -9.56
N GLU A 145 2.38 1.97 -10.65
CA GLU A 145 3.16 2.56 -11.75
C GLU A 145 4.06 3.69 -11.25
N LYS A 146 3.51 4.60 -10.43
CA LYS A 146 4.28 5.69 -9.82
C LYS A 146 5.45 5.16 -8.98
N SER A 147 5.18 4.20 -8.09
CA SER A 147 6.24 3.61 -7.25
C SER A 147 7.30 2.91 -8.09
N ASN A 148 6.93 2.29 -9.20
CA ASN A 148 7.86 1.66 -10.13
C ASN A 148 8.74 2.70 -10.86
N LEU A 149 8.14 3.78 -11.35
CA LEU A 149 8.88 4.88 -12.00
C LEU A 149 9.84 5.57 -11.01
N GLU A 150 9.40 5.84 -9.79
CA GLU A 150 10.24 6.41 -8.73
C GLU A 150 11.44 5.51 -8.42
N LYS A 151 11.23 4.20 -8.36
CA LYS A 151 12.30 3.21 -8.18
C LYS A 151 13.30 3.24 -9.34
N LEU A 152 12.82 3.21 -10.58
CA LEU A 152 13.70 3.26 -11.77
C LEU A 152 14.56 4.52 -11.80
N VAL A 153 13.99 5.67 -11.43
CA VAL A 153 14.74 6.94 -11.33
C VAL A 153 15.79 6.85 -10.22
N ALA A 154 15.41 6.35 -9.04
CA ALA A 154 16.36 6.17 -7.94
C ALA A 154 17.52 5.25 -8.33
N ASP A 155 17.23 4.09 -8.93
CA ASP A 155 18.24 3.13 -9.39
C ASP A 155 19.17 3.75 -10.44
N HIS A 156 18.63 4.52 -11.39
CA HIS A 156 19.43 5.25 -12.37
C HIS A 156 20.37 6.26 -11.70
N THR A 157 19.85 7.06 -10.76
CA THR A 157 20.67 8.06 -10.04
C THR A 157 21.78 7.40 -9.21
N ILE A 158 21.50 6.26 -8.58
CA ILE A 158 22.49 5.47 -7.84
C ILE A 158 23.59 4.99 -8.80
N GLN A 159 23.22 4.49 -9.99
CA GLN A 159 24.19 4.05 -11.00
C GLN A 159 25.06 5.20 -11.52
N GLU A 160 24.50 6.39 -11.72
CA GLU A 160 25.25 7.59 -12.09
C GLU A 160 26.25 8.00 -11.01
N LEU A 161 25.79 8.09 -9.76
CA LEU A 161 26.64 8.43 -8.62
C LEU A 161 27.74 7.38 -8.41
N ALA A 162 27.44 6.09 -8.58
CA ALA A 162 28.43 5.02 -8.47
C ALA A 162 29.50 5.13 -9.56
N ARG A 163 29.11 5.39 -10.81
CA ARG A 163 30.05 5.63 -11.93
C ARG A 163 30.93 6.84 -11.68
N GLU A 164 30.34 7.94 -11.24
CA GLU A 164 31.07 9.17 -10.96
C GLU A 164 32.03 9.01 -9.77
N ASN A 165 31.61 8.31 -8.72
CA ASN A 165 32.46 8.00 -7.58
C ASN A 165 33.65 7.11 -7.99
N ALA A 166 33.44 6.11 -8.86
CA ALA A 166 34.53 5.31 -9.41
C ALA A 166 35.51 6.14 -10.25
N ARG A 167 35.00 7.06 -11.08
CA ARG A 167 35.81 7.99 -11.87
C ARG A 167 36.67 8.88 -10.96
N LEU A 168 36.07 9.50 -9.95
CA LEU A 168 36.75 10.38 -9.00
C LEU A 168 37.82 9.62 -8.19
N LYS A 169 37.54 8.39 -7.75
CA LYS A 169 38.54 7.55 -7.07
C LYS A 169 39.76 7.29 -7.96
N SER A 170 39.55 6.96 -9.24
CA SER A 170 40.64 6.76 -10.20
C SER A 170 41.48 8.03 -10.42
N GLU A 171 40.82 9.19 -10.51
CA GLU A 171 41.50 10.49 -10.65
C GLU A 171 42.31 10.86 -9.40
N CYS A 172 41.75 10.63 -8.21
CA CYS A 172 42.46 10.82 -6.96
C CYS A 172 43.71 9.94 -6.91
N GLU A 173 43.59 8.64 -7.22
CA GLU A 173 44.76 7.75 -7.26
C GLU A 173 45.80 8.20 -8.29
N ARG A 174 45.37 8.65 -9.47
CA ARG A 174 46.27 9.18 -10.49
C ARG A 174 47.02 10.42 -9.99
N ALA A 175 46.31 11.36 -9.37
CA ALA A 175 46.92 12.55 -8.78
C ALA A 175 47.91 12.20 -7.67
N TRP A 176 47.56 11.25 -6.79
CA TRP A 176 48.46 10.74 -5.75
C TRP A 176 49.74 10.14 -6.34
N ARG A 177 49.64 9.32 -7.39
CA ARG A 177 50.83 8.77 -8.09
C ARG A 177 51.69 9.88 -8.68
N SER A 178 51.08 10.89 -9.33
CA SER A 178 51.83 12.03 -9.86
C SER A 178 52.57 12.78 -8.77
N VAL A 179 51.93 13.07 -7.63
CA VAL A 179 52.58 13.72 -6.48
C VAL A 179 53.76 12.91 -5.98
N GLU A 180 53.64 11.59 -5.88
CA GLU A 180 54.73 10.75 -5.39
C GLU A 180 55.92 10.70 -6.35
N LEU A 181 55.67 10.71 -7.67
CA LEU A 181 56.73 10.82 -8.67
C LEU A 181 57.45 12.16 -8.58
N TRP A 182 56.73 13.27 -8.43
CA TRP A 182 57.34 14.60 -8.28
C TRP A 182 58.15 14.71 -6.99
N LYS A 183 57.67 14.13 -5.87
CA LYS A 183 58.44 14.06 -4.62
C LYS A 183 59.71 13.24 -4.77
N GLN A 184 59.67 12.12 -5.49
CA GLN A 184 60.87 11.32 -5.77
C GLN A 184 61.87 12.12 -6.63
N ALA A 185 61.41 12.74 -7.72
CA ALA A 185 62.26 13.56 -8.58
C ALA A 185 62.94 14.71 -7.81
N ALA A 186 62.20 15.37 -6.90
CA ALA A 186 62.76 16.42 -6.06
C ALA A 186 63.81 15.88 -5.08
N ARG A 187 63.58 14.71 -4.46
CA ARG A 187 64.57 14.07 -3.57
C ARG A 187 65.84 13.62 -4.31
N SER A 188 65.68 13.04 -5.49
CA SER A 188 66.80 12.62 -6.32
C SER A 188 67.65 13.82 -6.76
N PHE A 189 67.00 14.94 -7.07
CA PHE A 189 67.69 16.19 -7.38
C PHE A 189 68.46 16.73 -6.17
N ASP A 190 67.86 16.71 -4.98
CA ASP A 190 68.51 17.12 -3.73
C ASP A 190 69.76 16.27 -3.43
N SER A 191 69.65 14.94 -3.57
CA SER A 191 70.79 14.03 -3.37
C SER A 191 71.93 14.19 -4.38
N GLU A 192 71.63 14.68 -5.59
CA GLU A 192 72.66 14.92 -6.61
C GLU A 192 73.47 16.19 -6.27
N LEU A 193 72.82 17.22 -5.73
CA LEU A 193 73.49 18.47 -5.33
C LEU A 193 74.50 18.26 -4.19
N ASP A 194 74.19 17.37 -3.23
CA ASP A 194 75.09 17.06 -2.11
C ASP A 194 76.40 16.37 -2.57
N VAL A 195 76.36 15.62 -3.68
CA VAL A 195 77.53 14.91 -4.22
C VAL A 195 78.47 15.88 -4.93
N GLU A 196 77.93 16.84 -5.69
CA GLU A 196 78.74 17.82 -6.40
C GLU A 196 79.50 18.74 -5.44
N GLU A 197 78.87 19.21 -4.36
CA GLU A 197 79.53 20.09 -3.38
C GLU A 197 80.70 19.40 -2.65
N ASN A 198 80.61 18.08 -2.39
CA ASN A 198 81.70 17.33 -1.77
C ASN A 198 82.85 17.00 -2.74
N SER A 199 82.66 17.14 -4.05
CA SER A 199 83.73 16.97 -5.05
C SER A 199 84.48 18.26 -5.41
N GLU A 200 83.98 19.42 -4.97
CA GLU A 200 84.60 20.72 -5.23
C GLU A 200 85.42 21.27 -4.05
N SER A 201 85.55 20.49 -2.97
CA SER A 201 86.46 20.75 -1.83
C SER A 201 87.71 19.88 -1.88
#